data_AF-A0A7Z7YRY1-F1
#
_entry.id   AF-A0A7Z7YRY1-F1
#
_cell.length_a   1.000
_cell.length_b   1.000
_cell.length_c   1.000
_cell.angle_alpha   90.00
_cell.angle_beta   90.00
_cell.angle_gamma   90.00
#
_symmetry.space_group_name_H-M   'P 1'
#
loop_
_entity.id
_entity.type
_entity.pdbx_description
1 polymer ?
#
loop_
_entity_poly.entity_id
_entity_poly.type
_entity_poly.pdbx_seq_one_letter_code
_entity_poly.pdbx_strand_id
1 'polypeptide(L)'
;EEVVGHFLDEEDPENETLVKEVYAILNDLIKEEVRRLIADEKIRPDGRKVDEIRPLESEVGLLPRAHGSGLFTRGQTQALSVLTLGALGDYQLIDGLGPEVEKRFMHHYNFPNFSVGETGPVRAPGRREIGHGALG
;
A
#
# COMPACT_ATOMS: atom_id res chain seq x y z
N GLU A 1 -21.51 5.95 -14.12
CA GLU A 1 -21.58 6.84 -15.29
C GLU A 1 -23.02 7.29 -15.59
N GLU A 2 -23.99 6.38 -15.58
CA GLU A 2 -25.41 6.68 -15.86
C GLU A 2 -26.03 7.74 -14.93
N VAL A 3 -25.75 7.67 -13.62
CA VAL A 3 -26.30 8.63 -12.63
C VAL A 3 -25.75 10.04 -12.81
N VAL A 4 -24.45 10.19 -13.10
CA VAL A 4 -23.83 11.51 -13.29
C VAL A 4 -24.37 12.17 -14.56
N GLY A 5 -24.49 11.41 -15.65
CA GLY A 5 -25.01 11.92 -16.93
C GLY A 5 -26.45 12.44 -16.86
N HIS A 6 -27.27 11.97 -15.92
CA HIS A 6 -28.64 12.47 -15.73
C HIS A 6 -28.71 13.90 -15.15
N PHE A 7 -27.70 14.33 -14.39
CA PHE A 7 -27.71 15.61 -13.68
C PHE A 7 -26.80 16.67 -14.30
N LEU A 8 -26.12 16.36 -15.40
CA LEU A 8 -25.29 17.31 -16.13
C LEU A 8 -26.13 18.10 -17.15
N ASP A 9 -25.95 19.41 -17.18
CA ASP A 9 -26.49 20.30 -18.21
C ASP A 9 -25.42 20.55 -19.28
N GLU A 10 -25.61 20.12 -20.52
CA GLU A 10 -24.58 20.22 -21.58
C GLU A 10 -24.06 21.65 -21.81
N GLU A 11 -24.83 22.67 -21.45
CA GLU A 11 -24.48 24.09 -21.63
C GLU A 11 -23.80 24.72 -20.40
N ASP A 12 -23.74 24.04 -19.26
CA ASP A 12 -23.17 24.59 -18.02
C ASP A 12 -21.63 24.42 -17.95
N PRO A 13 -20.87 25.52 -18.00
CA PRO A 13 -19.40 25.46 -17.87
C PRO A 13 -18.93 25.07 -16.47
N GLU A 14 -19.78 25.12 -15.45
CA GLU A 14 -19.43 24.81 -14.05
C GLU A 14 -19.57 23.32 -13.69
N ASN A 15 -20.14 22.51 -14.59
CA ASN A 15 -20.34 21.07 -14.40
C ASN A 15 -19.10 20.34 -13.85
N GLU A 16 -17.91 20.62 -14.38
CA GLU A 16 -16.69 19.95 -13.92
C GLU A 16 -16.39 20.24 -12.45
N THR A 17 -16.65 21.47 -12.00
CA THR A 17 -16.48 21.90 -10.61
C THR A 17 -17.56 21.29 -9.72
N LEU A 18 -18.82 21.37 -10.16
CA LEU A 18 -19.98 20.78 -9.47
C LEU A 18 -19.80 19.27 -9.24
N VAL A 19 -19.36 18.54 -10.26
CA VAL A 19 -19.09 17.09 -10.14
C VAL A 19 -18.00 16.82 -9.10
N LYS A 20 -16.91 17.60 -9.09
CA LYS A 20 -15.85 17.46 -8.08
C LYS A 20 -16.38 17.72 -6.67
N GLU A 21 -17.21 18.75 -6.49
CA GLU A 21 -17.83 19.06 -5.20
C GLU A 21 -18.77 17.96 -4.72
N VAL A 22 -19.63 17.44 -5.60
CA VAL A 22 -20.52 16.32 -5.29
C VAL A 22 -19.72 15.08 -4.87
N TYR A 23 -18.63 14.74 -5.58
CA TYR A 23 -17.76 13.64 -5.17
C TYR A 23 -17.10 13.88 -3.81
N ALA A 24 -16.69 15.11 -3.50
CA ALA A 24 -16.10 15.43 -2.21
C ALA A 24 -17.12 15.24 -1.08
N ILE A 25 -18.33 15.79 -1.24
CA ILE A 25 -19.43 15.67 -0.27
C ILE A 25 -19.81 14.20 -0.07
N LEU A 26 -19.91 13.43 -1.16
CA LEU A 26 -20.23 12.00 -1.08
C LEU A 26 -19.14 11.22 -0.32
N ASN A 27 -17.87 11.53 -0.56
CA ASN A 27 -16.76 10.91 0.17
C ASN A 27 -16.82 11.22 1.67
N ASP A 28 -17.18 12.46 2.05
CA ASP A 28 -17.35 12.83 3.45
C ASP A 28 -18.54 12.12 4.09
N LEU A 29 -19.67 12.01 3.38
CA LEU A 29 -20.84 11.26 3.84
C LEU A 29 -20.51 9.77 4.05
N ILE A 30 -19.83 9.13 3.09
CA ILE A 30 -19.38 7.74 3.21
C ILE A 30 -18.47 7.57 4.42
N LYS A 31 -17.53 8.49 4.62
CA LYS A 31 -16.59 8.46 5.74
C LYS A 31 -17.30 8.60 7.08
N GLU A 32 -18.28 9.48 7.20
CA GLU A 32 -19.09 9.65 8.41
C GLU A 32 -19.91 8.39 8.71
N GLU A 33 -20.59 7.84 7.71
CA GLU A 33 -21.43 6.67 7.88
C GLU A 33 -20.62 5.41 8.21
N VAL A 34 -19.48 5.19 7.53
CA VAL A 34 -18.56 4.10 7.87
C VAL A 34 -18.05 4.22 9.31
N ARG A 35 -17.79 5.44 9.78
CA ARG A 35 -17.38 5.66 11.18
C ARG A 35 -18.50 5.34 12.16
N ARG A 36 -19.74 5.74 11.86
CA ARG A 36 -20.92 5.42 12.67
C ARG A 36 -21.11 3.90 12.77
N LEU A 37 -21.06 3.18 11.65
CA LEU A 37 -21.16 1.72 11.61
C LEU A 37 -20.08 1.03 12.46
N ILE A 38 -18.83 1.51 12.42
CA ILE A 38 -17.75 0.94 13.23
C ILE A 38 -17.92 1.29 14.72
N ALA A 39 -18.32 2.53 15.03
CA ALA A 39 -18.39 3.03 16.40
C ALA A 39 -19.58 2.45 17.17
N ASP A 40 -20.76 2.44 16.54
CA ASP A 40 -22.02 2.11 17.20
C ASP A 40 -22.40 0.64 16.95
N GLU A 41 -22.30 0.19 15.70
CA GLU A 41 -22.74 -1.14 15.28
C GLU A 41 -21.61 -2.18 15.33
N LYS A 42 -20.36 -1.74 15.54
CA LYS A 42 -19.15 -2.58 15.61
C LYS A 42 -18.88 -3.39 14.34
N ILE A 43 -19.40 -2.92 13.20
CA ILE A 43 -19.24 -3.56 11.89
C ILE A 43 -18.26 -2.76 11.06
N ARG A 44 -17.25 -3.43 10.49
CA ARG A 44 -16.32 -2.84 9.54
C ARG A 44 -16.86 -2.94 8.11
N PRO A 45 -16.38 -2.12 7.16
CA PRO A 45 -16.84 -2.15 5.76
C PRO A 45 -16.72 -3.51 5.06
N ASP A 46 -15.80 -4.36 5.52
CA ASP A 46 -15.60 -5.71 5.01
C ASP A 46 -16.32 -6.80 5.84
N GLY A 47 -17.25 -6.40 6.71
CA GLY A 47 -18.09 -7.29 7.52
C GLY A 47 -17.41 -7.92 8.74
N ARG A 48 -16.10 -7.71 8.92
CA ARG A 48 -15.34 -8.26 10.05
C ARG A 48 -15.63 -7.55 11.36
N LYS A 49 -15.43 -8.26 12.46
CA LYS A 49 -15.37 -7.66 13.80
C LYS A 49 -14.15 -6.75 13.96
N VAL A 50 -14.18 -5.90 14.98
CA VAL A 50 -13.08 -4.95 15.28
C VAL A 50 -11.75 -5.64 15.63
N ASP A 51 -11.84 -6.82 16.25
CA ASP A 51 -10.72 -7.65 16.72
C ASP A 51 -10.40 -8.83 15.78
N GLU A 52 -11.21 -9.03 14.74
CA GLU A 52 -11.03 -10.10 13.78
C GLU A 52 -9.94 -9.77 12.77
N ILE A 53 -8.96 -10.66 12.63
CA ILE A 53 -7.87 -10.54 11.65
C ILE A 53 -8.33 -11.16 10.32
N ARG A 54 -7.92 -10.57 9.19
CA ARG A 54 -8.12 -11.18 7.86
C ARG A 54 -7.42 -12.55 7.77
N PRO A 55 -7.88 -13.46 6.90
CA PRO A 55 -7.22 -14.75 6.68
C PRO A 55 -5.72 -14.62 6.47
N LEU A 56 -4.96 -15.49 7.12
CA LEU A 56 -3.50 -15.51 7.12
C LEU A 56 -3.01 -16.78 6.45
N GLU A 57 -2.03 -16.62 5.56
CA GLU A 57 -1.31 -17.72 4.93
C GLU A 57 0.18 -17.38 4.88
N SER A 58 1.02 -18.39 5.07
CA SER A 58 2.46 -18.25 4.96
C SER A 58 3.09 -19.48 4.32
N GLU A 59 4.09 -19.23 3.49
CA GLU A 59 4.89 -20.25 2.83
C GLU A 59 6.36 -19.86 2.90
N VAL A 60 7.25 -20.85 3.10
CA VAL A 60 8.70 -20.65 3.16
C VAL A 60 9.38 -21.51 2.10
N GLY A 61 10.51 -21.04 1.57
CA GLY A 61 11.27 -21.79 0.56
C GLY A 61 10.64 -21.79 -0.84
N LEU A 62 9.74 -20.83 -1.12
CA LEU A 62 9.07 -20.67 -2.42
C LEU A 62 10.08 -20.55 -3.58
N LEU A 63 11.20 -19.88 -3.35
CA LEU A 63 12.29 -19.75 -4.32
C LEU A 63 13.41 -20.73 -3.96
N PRO A 64 13.58 -21.84 -4.71
CA PRO A 64 14.47 -22.94 -4.34
C PRO A 64 15.97 -22.58 -4.38
N ARG A 65 16.32 -21.47 -5.02
CA ARG A 65 17.71 -21.03 -5.21
C ARG A 65 18.11 -19.84 -4.34
N ALA A 66 17.15 -19.15 -3.74
CA ALA A 66 17.45 -18.04 -2.83
C ALA A 66 18.00 -18.60 -1.52
N HIS A 67 18.86 -17.84 -0.81
CA HIS A 67 19.34 -18.26 0.51
C HIS A 67 18.19 -18.39 1.52
N GLY A 68 17.17 -17.54 1.38
CA GLY A 68 15.89 -17.72 2.04
C GLY A 68 14.77 -17.04 1.24
N SER A 69 13.56 -17.55 1.35
CA SER A 69 12.37 -16.90 0.80
C SER A 69 11.15 -17.18 1.68
N GLY A 70 10.24 -16.22 1.74
CA GLY A 70 8.98 -16.34 2.45
C GLY A 70 7.89 -15.53 1.77
N LEU A 71 6.73 -16.15 1.54
CA LEU A 71 5.53 -15.49 1.07
C LEU A 71 4.57 -15.36 2.25
N PHE A 72 4.16 -14.14 2.55
CA PHE A 72 3.17 -13.85 3.58
C PHE A 72 1.95 -13.20 2.95
N THR A 73 0.78 -13.74 3.27
CA THR A 73 -0.51 -13.22 2.79
C THR A 73 -1.43 -12.94 3.98
N ARG A 74 -2.05 -11.76 3.99
CA ARG A 74 -3.08 -11.35 4.94
C ARG A 74 -4.24 -10.69 4.20
N GLY A 75 -5.30 -11.46 3.93
CA GLY A 75 -6.37 -11.06 3.00
C GLY A 75 -5.77 -10.71 1.64
N GLN A 76 -6.03 -9.50 1.13
CA GLN A 76 -5.48 -9.02 -0.14
C GLN A 76 -4.05 -8.45 -0.04
N THR A 77 -3.48 -8.32 1.16
CA THR A 77 -2.10 -7.86 1.32
C THR A 77 -1.16 -9.05 1.23
N GLN A 78 -0.31 -9.08 0.20
CA GLN A 78 0.69 -10.14 0.01
C GLN A 78 2.09 -9.54 -0.15
N ALA A 79 3.08 -10.16 0.48
CA ALA A 79 4.48 -9.77 0.39
C ALA A 79 5.37 -11.01 0.20
N LEU A 80 6.24 -10.96 -0.80
CA LEU A 80 7.31 -11.92 -1.01
C LEU A 80 8.62 -11.31 -0.50
N SER A 81 9.23 -11.94 0.50
CA SER A 81 10.54 -11.60 1.02
C SER A 81 11.58 -12.59 0.51
N VAL A 82 12.73 -12.08 0.09
CA VAL A 82 13.87 -12.88 -0.38
C VAL A 82 15.12 -12.45 0.38
N LEU A 83 15.76 -13.40 1.03
CA LEU A 83 17.00 -13.21 1.77
C LEU A 83 18.19 -13.55 0.90
N THR A 84 19.19 -12.67 0.91
CA THR A 84 20.51 -12.92 0.34
C THR A 84 21.55 -12.74 1.42
N LEU A 85 22.42 -13.75 1.61
CA LEU A 85 23.59 -13.67 2.46
C LEU A 85 24.80 -13.29 1.60
N GLY A 86 25.47 -12.21 1.97
CA GLY A 86 26.73 -11.75 1.37
C GLY A 86 27.93 -12.08 2.25
N ALA A 87 29.13 -11.87 1.72
CA ALA A 87 30.35 -11.89 2.52
C ALA A 87 30.36 -10.73 3.52
N LEU A 88 31.23 -10.78 4.53
CA LEU A 88 31.36 -9.69 5.49
C LEU A 88 31.77 -8.36 4.86
N GLY A 89 32.35 -8.36 3.65
CA GLY A 89 32.68 -7.15 2.89
C GLY A 89 31.54 -6.58 2.03
N ASP A 90 30.40 -7.28 1.94
CA ASP A 90 29.24 -6.84 1.12
C ASP A 90 28.32 -5.87 1.88
N TYR A 91 28.84 -5.16 2.88
CA TYR A 91 28.08 -4.12 3.57
C TYR A 91 27.94 -2.89 2.67
N GLN A 92 26.89 -2.12 2.91
CA GLN A 92 26.74 -0.81 2.29
C GLN A 92 27.54 0.23 3.06
N LEU A 93 28.46 0.93 2.38
CA LEU A 93 29.10 2.11 2.93
C LEU A 93 28.16 3.32 2.81
N ILE A 94 27.93 4.02 3.91
CA ILE A 94 27.12 5.23 3.95
C ILE A 94 28.04 6.41 4.20
N ASP A 95 28.40 7.09 3.11
CA ASP A 95 29.12 8.36 3.12
C ASP A 95 28.11 9.51 3.06
N GLY A 96 27.71 9.97 4.24
CA GLY A 96 26.75 11.06 4.42
C GLY A 96 27.40 12.31 4.99
N LEU A 97 26.59 13.21 5.55
CA LEU A 97 27.11 14.40 6.25
C LEU A 97 27.75 14.08 7.61
N GLY A 98 27.50 12.88 8.13
CA GLY A 98 28.02 12.41 9.41
C GLY A 98 29.30 11.59 9.26
N PRO A 99 29.72 10.86 10.32
CA PRO A 99 30.79 9.87 10.18
C PRO A 99 30.37 8.80 9.17
N GLU A 100 31.35 8.25 8.47
CA GLU A 100 31.17 7.10 7.58
C GLU A 100 30.65 5.90 8.40
N VAL A 101 29.57 5.27 7.94
CA VAL A 101 28.95 4.12 8.62
C VAL A 101 28.81 2.94 7.67
N GLU A 102 29.13 1.75 8.17
CA GLU A 102 28.91 0.49 7.48
C GLU A 102 27.55 -0.12 7.86
N LYS A 103 26.69 -0.38 6.86
CA LYS A 103 25.38 -0.99 7.04
C LYS A 103 25.40 -2.45 6.57
N ARG A 104 25.42 -3.37 7.53
CA ARG A 104 25.42 -4.83 7.29
C ARG A 104 24.04 -5.43 7.00
N PHE A 105 22.98 -4.80 7.52
CA PHE A 105 21.61 -5.24 7.26
C PHE A 105 20.93 -4.27 6.30
N MET A 106 20.53 -4.79 5.15
CA MET A 106 19.86 -4.02 4.10
C MET A 106 18.46 -4.60 3.87
N HIS A 107 17.45 -3.75 3.96
CA HIS A 107 16.06 -4.09 3.66
C HIS A 107 15.56 -3.19 2.54
N HIS A 108 15.22 -3.79 1.41
CA HIS A 108 14.68 -3.10 0.23
C HIS A 108 13.21 -3.46 0.09
N TYR A 109 12.35 -2.44 0.21
CA TYR A 109 10.92 -2.55 0.02
C TYR A 109 10.56 -2.02 -1.36
N ASN A 110 9.87 -2.83 -2.17
CA ASN A 110 9.41 -2.47 -3.50
C ASN A 110 7.88 -2.57 -3.56
N PHE A 111 7.22 -1.60 -4.18
CA PHE A 111 5.76 -1.57 -4.32
C PHE A 111 5.37 -1.33 -5.79
N PRO A 112 5.37 -2.39 -6.62
CA PRO A 112 5.11 -2.26 -8.04
C PRO A 112 3.63 -1.92 -8.32
N ASN A 113 3.35 -1.20 -9.41
CA ASN A 113 2.00 -0.73 -9.75
C ASN A 113 0.95 -1.85 -9.85
N PHE A 114 1.36 -3.03 -10.34
CA PHE A 114 0.47 -4.18 -10.44
C PHE A 114 -0.02 -4.69 -9.07
N SER A 115 0.64 -4.34 -7.96
CA SER A 115 0.23 -4.74 -6.61
C SER A 115 -1.13 -4.19 -6.21
N VAL A 116 -1.58 -3.11 -6.85
CA VAL A 116 -2.91 -2.49 -6.69
C VAL A 116 -3.74 -2.54 -7.97
N GLY A 117 -3.29 -3.29 -8.99
CA GLY A 117 -3.99 -3.42 -10.26
C GLY A 117 -3.89 -2.20 -11.18
N GLU A 118 -2.95 -1.29 -10.91
CA GLU A 118 -2.76 -0.07 -11.70
C GLU A 118 -1.58 -0.18 -12.67
N THR A 119 -1.56 0.68 -13.69
CA THR A 119 -0.42 0.86 -14.60
C THR A 119 0.34 2.12 -14.26
N GLY A 120 1.66 2.12 -14.48
CA GLY A 120 2.48 3.30 -14.28
C GLY A 120 3.94 3.03 -14.65
N PRO A 121 4.77 4.09 -14.76
CA PRO A 121 6.18 3.93 -15.08
C PRO A 121 6.92 3.22 -13.93
N VAL A 122 7.75 2.24 -14.26
CA VAL A 122 8.68 1.62 -13.30
C VAL A 122 9.87 2.55 -13.12
N ARG A 123 10.09 3.06 -11.91
CA ARG A 123 11.16 4.03 -11.57
C ARG A 123 11.95 3.57 -10.35
N ALA A 124 13.00 4.32 -10.02
CA ALA A 124 13.69 4.20 -8.75
C ALA A 124 12.72 4.37 -7.56
N PRO A 125 13.01 3.77 -6.39
CA PRO A 125 12.09 3.76 -5.26
C PRO A 125 11.76 5.18 -4.79
N GLY A 126 10.48 5.43 -4.56
CA GLY A 126 9.99 6.69 -4.02
C GLY A 126 10.21 6.82 -2.51
N ARG A 127 9.94 8.02 -1.97
CA ARG A 127 10.05 8.29 -0.52
C ARG A 127 9.23 7.33 0.33
N ARG A 128 8.04 6.95 -0.13
CA ARG A 128 7.16 6.03 0.58
C ARG A 128 7.76 4.63 0.68
N GLU A 129 8.39 4.13 -0.39
CA GLU A 129 9.01 2.81 -0.41
C GLU A 129 10.23 2.77 0.50
N ILE A 130 11.08 3.81 0.45
CA ILE A 130 12.20 3.97 1.37
C ILE A 130 11.71 4.06 2.83
N GLY A 131 10.65 4.82 3.09
CA GLY A 131 10.06 4.96 4.42
C GLY A 131 9.51 3.64 4.99
N HIS A 132 8.76 2.88 4.19
CA HIS A 132 8.27 1.55 4.60
C HIS A 132 9.42 0.57 4.81
N GLY A 133 10.46 0.62 3.97
CA GLY A 133 11.65 -0.20 4.12
C GLY A 133 12.45 0.09 5.40
N ALA A 134 12.40 1.31 5.91
CA ALA A 134 13.13 1.77 7.09
C ALA A 134 12.32 1.70 8.40
N LEU A 135 11.04 1.31 8.36
CA LEU A 135 10.18 1.25 9.55
C LEU A 135 10.47 0.03 10.45
N GLY A 136 11.31 -0.91 9.97
CA GLY A 136 11.71 -2.12 10.67
C GLY A 136 12.74 -1.90 11.76
#